data_AF-A0A126ZE08-F1
#
_entry.id   AF-A0A126ZE08-F1
#
_cell.length_a   1.000
_cell.length_b   1.000
_cell.length_c   1.000
_cell.angle_alpha   90.00
_cell.angle_beta   90.00
_cell.angle_gamma   90.00
#
_symmetry.space_group_name_H-M   'P 1'
#
loop_
_entity.id
_entity.type
_entity.pdbx_description
1 polymer ?
#
loop_
_entity_poly.entity_id
_entity_poly.type
_entity_poly.pdbx_seq_one_letter_code
_entity_poly.pdbx_strand_id
1 'polypeptide(L)'
;MSSTPRLVLIPGLACDERLWAAQLPALPPAFDTRVSLTHMHCGTLPAMASALLREHAGPLILCGASMGGMVAMEAARQAPERIAGLALLGTNAQPEQPETFELRRAAIELFERGDVRDVIEPNIVFAFHPAQAADDALVQRYLDIVLGAGAVQLIRQNRALMERPDARVHLPALRCPVLVMCGDTDRLTPPACSRDIAARVPQAELAWVPDCGHMLTMEKPEIVNAVLNGWLKKFLPD
;
A
#
# COMPACT_ATOMS: atom_id res chain seq x y z
N MET A 1 -2.93 6.88 31.27
CA MET A 1 -3.93 6.46 30.27
C MET A 1 -3.18 6.28 28.97
N SER A 2 -3.14 5.07 28.40
CA SER A 2 -2.42 4.85 27.14
C SER A 2 -3.15 5.60 26.04
N SER A 3 -2.51 6.56 25.39
CA SER A 3 -3.11 7.27 24.26
C SER A 3 -3.31 6.27 23.11
N THR A 4 -4.44 6.35 22.41
CA THR A 4 -4.71 5.56 21.20
C THR A 4 -3.52 5.70 20.22
N PRO A 5 -2.99 4.60 19.65
CA PRO A 5 -1.93 4.68 18.66
C PRO A 5 -2.30 5.57 17.48
N ARG A 6 -1.32 6.26 16.90
CA ARG A 6 -1.54 7.08 15.69
C ARG A 6 -1.76 6.18 14.48
N LEU A 7 -2.79 6.44 13.69
CA LEU A 7 -3.03 5.73 12.43
C LEU A 7 -2.33 6.49 11.28
N VAL A 8 -1.45 5.80 10.56
CA VAL A 8 -0.74 6.36 9.39
C VAL A 8 -1.13 5.57 8.15
N LEU A 9 -1.77 6.25 7.20
CA LEU A 9 -2.10 5.72 5.88
C LEU A 9 -0.93 5.98 4.91
N ILE A 10 -0.52 4.97 4.15
CA ILE A 10 0.65 5.03 3.27
C ILE A 10 0.21 4.67 1.85
N PRO A 11 0.14 5.64 0.91
CA PRO A 11 -0.26 5.38 -0.46
C PRO A 11 0.70 4.45 -1.22
N GLY A 12 0.17 3.86 -2.31
CA GLY A 12 0.95 3.06 -3.25
C GLY A 12 1.82 3.90 -4.19
N LEU A 13 2.47 3.21 -5.14
CA LEU A 13 3.26 3.85 -6.19
C LEU A 13 2.42 4.89 -6.95
N ALA A 14 3.04 6.04 -7.24
CA ALA A 14 2.45 7.24 -7.85
C ALA A 14 1.31 7.92 -7.08
N CYS A 15 0.64 7.21 -6.17
CA CYS A 15 -0.54 7.70 -5.48
C CYS A 15 -0.20 8.70 -4.37
N ASP A 16 -1.18 9.54 -4.02
CA ASP A 16 -1.14 10.49 -2.91
C ASP A 16 -2.33 10.29 -1.95
N GLU A 17 -2.63 11.29 -1.12
CA GLU A 17 -3.75 11.28 -0.18
C GLU A 17 -5.11 11.02 -0.84
N ARG A 18 -5.28 11.34 -2.13
CA ARG A 18 -6.52 11.11 -2.88
C ARG A 18 -6.87 9.63 -2.97
N LEU A 19 -5.89 8.72 -2.84
CA LEU A 19 -6.13 7.28 -2.75
C LEU A 19 -7.05 6.89 -1.59
N TRP A 20 -7.01 7.69 -0.52
CA TRP A 20 -7.72 7.45 0.74
C TRP A 20 -9.01 8.29 0.87
N ALA A 21 -9.47 8.92 -0.21
CA ALA A 21 -10.61 9.84 -0.18
C ALA A 21 -11.89 9.21 0.40
N ALA A 22 -12.11 7.92 0.16
CA ALA A 22 -13.26 7.19 0.70
C ALA A 22 -13.03 6.62 2.12
N GLN A 23 -11.77 6.42 2.51
CA GLN A 23 -11.39 5.84 3.80
C GLN A 23 -11.36 6.93 4.88
N LEU A 24 -10.73 8.07 4.61
CA LEU A 24 -10.56 9.17 5.57
C LEU A 24 -11.86 9.57 6.31
N PRO A 25 -13.00 9.83 5.64
CA PRO A 25 -14.24 10.19 6.33
C PRO A 25 -14.91 9.00 7.06
N ALA A 26 -14.54 7.76 6.73
CA ALA A 26 -15.11 6.55 7.30
C ALA A 26 -14.32 6.02 8.51
N LEU A 27 -13.09 6.47 8.72
CA LEU A 27 -12.24 5.99 9.82
C LEU A 27 -12.75 6.47 11.18
N PRO A 28 -12.55 5.70 12.27
CA PRO A 28 -13.02 6.10 13.59
C PRO A 28 -12.34 7.40 14.05
N PRO A 29 -13.11 8.41 14.52
CA PRO A 29 -12.56 9.73 14.87
C PRO A 29 -11.64 9.71 16.10
N ALA A 30 -11.60 8.60 16.83
CA ALA A 30 -10.70 8.39 17.96
C ALA A 30 -9.22 8.24 17.53
N PHE A 31 -8.93 7.91 16.27
CA PHE A 31 -7.57 7.87 15.75
C PHE A 31 -7.13 9.24 15.23
N ASP A 32 -5.99 9.75 15.70
CA ASP A 32 -5.25 10.81 15.00
C ASP A 32 -4.70 10.22 13.70
N THR A 33 -5.48 10.32 12.63
CA THR A 33 -5.15 9.75 11.33
C THR A 33 -4.31 10.72 10.52
N ARG A 34 -3.20 10.21 9.95
CA ARG A 34 -2.30 10.96 9.06
C ARG A 34 -2.08 10.19 7.77
N VAL A 35 -1.85 10.88 6.67
CA VAL A 35 -1.31 10.28 5.44
C VAL A 35 0.18 10.60 5.39
N SER A 36 1.02 9.58 5.24
CA SER A 36 2.45 9.77 5.01
C SER A 36 2.74 9.75 3.51
N LEU A 37 3.50 10.73 3.04
CA LEU A 37 3.89 10.86 1.64
C LEU A 37 5.40 10.60 1.43
N THR A 38 6.08 9.94 2.36
CA THR A 38 7.55 9.76 2.31
C THR A 38 8.04 9.09 1.02
N HIS A 39 7.20 8.27 0.39
CA HIS A 39 7.47 7.69 -0.93
C HIS A 39 7.58 8.70 -2.08
N MET A 40 7.10 9.93 -1.88
CA MET A 40 7.22 11.03 -2.83
C MET A 40 8.55 11.79 -2.74
N HIS A 41 9.32 11.60 -1.67
CA HIS A 41 10.55 12.36 -1.43
C HIS A 41 11.78 11.47 -1.24
N CYS A 42 11.59 10.22 -0.80
CA CYS A 42 12.69 9.28 -0.56
C CYS A 42 12.92 8.36 -1.76
N GLY A 43 14.17 7.97 -1.99
CA GLY A 43 14.61 7.19 -3.16
C GLY A 43 14.67 5.68 -2.98
N THR A 44 14.56 5.17 -1.74
CA THR A 44 14.61 3.73 -1.45
C THR A 44 13.57 3.37 -0.40
N LEU A 45 13.09 2.11 -0.42
CA LEU A 45 12.12 1.60 0.57
C LEU A 45 12.59 1.79 2.02
N PRO A 46 13.85 1.43 2.40
CA PRO A 46 14.37 1.68 3.74
C PRO A 46 14.38 3.16 4.12
N ALA A 47 14.71 4.06 3.19
CA ALA A 47 14.69 5.50 3.44
C ALA A 47 13.27 6.04 3.64
N MET A 48 12.29 5.56 2.87
CA MET A 48 10.87 5.92 3.02
C MET A 48 10.35 5.53 4.42
N ALA A 49 10.64 4.30 4.86
CA ALA A 49 10.26 3.81 6.18
C ALA A 49 10.96 4.59 7.31
N SER A 50 12.26 4.86 7.17
CA SER A 50 13.03 5.63 8.14
C SER A 50 12.51 7.07 8.27
N ALA A 51 12.15 7.71 7.16
CA ALA A 51 11.52 9.03 7.16
C ALA A 51 10.14 9.00 7.84
N LEU A 52 9.30 8.00 7.53
CA LEU A 52 7.98 7.84 8.13
C LEU A 52 8.08 7.70 9.65
N LEU A 53 9.03 6.89 10.12
CA LEU A 53 9.30 6.69 11.53
C LEU A 53 9.76 7.99 12.23
N ARG A 54 10.46 8.89 11.54
CA ARG A 54 10.84 10.21 12.10
C ARG A 54 9.69 11.22 12.11
N GLU A 55 8.85 11.21 11.08
CA GLU A 55 7.71 12.13 10.94
C GLU A 55 6.60 11.85 11.98
N HIS A 56 6.48 10.60 12.43
CA HIS A 56 5.43 10.20 13.35
C HIS A 56 6.02 9.61 14.63
N ALA A 57 5.88 10.32 15.75
CA ALA A 57 6.27 9.83 17.07
C ALA A 57 5.22 8.88 17.67
N GLY A 58 5.64 8.08 18.66
CA GLY A 58 4.78 7.20 19.46
C GLY A 58 4.45 5.86 18.79
N PRO A 59 3.54 5.09 19.41
CA PRO A 59 3.01 3.84 18.84
C PRO A 59 2.20 4.13 17.58
N LEU A 60 2.47 3.38 16.51
CA LEU A 60 1.87 3.57 15.19
C LEU A 60 1.07 2.35 14.75
N ILE A 61 -0.10 2.59 14.18
CA ILE A 61 -0.78 1.65 13.30
C ILE A 61 -0.48 2.09 11.87
N LEU A 62 0.13 1.23 11.07
CA LEU A 62 0.45 1.55 9.67
C LEU A 62 -0.52 0.81 8.76
N CYS A 63 -1.22 1.57 7.91
CA CYS A 63 -2.08 1.03 6.86
C CYS A 63 -1.51 1.38 5.49
N GLY A 64 -0.87 0.41 4.85
CA GLY A 64 -0.17 0.61 3.59
C GLY A 64 -0.84 -0.11 2.42
N ALA A 65 -1.04 0.62 1.32
CA ALA A 65 -1.53 0.07 0.06
C ALA A 65 -0.38 -0.19 -0.91
N SER A 66 -0.29 -1.39 -1.50
CA SER A 66 0.73 -1.73 -2.51
C SER A 66 2.15 -1.41 -2.03
N MET A 67 2.89 -0.52 -2.70
CA MET A 67 4.22 -0.04 -2.24
C MET A 67 4.18 0.52 -0.81
N GLY A 68 3.10 1.18 -0.39
CA GLY A 68 2.93 1.65 0.99
C GLY A 68 2.88 0.50 2.00
N GLY A 69 2.39 -0.68 1.62
CA GLY A 69 2.47 -1.90 2.43
C GLY A 69 3.91 -2.39 2.59
N MET A 70 4.73 -2.26 1.54
CA MET A 70 6.17 -2.57 1.62
C MET A 70 6.90 -1.60 2.55
N VAL A 71 6.58 -0.30 2.48
CA VAL A 71 7.09 0.72 3.42
C VAL A 71 6.68 0.38 4.85
N ALA A 72 5.43 -0.05 5.08
CA ALA A 72 4.93 -0.42 6.39
C ALA A 72 5.68 -1.62 6.99
N MET A 73 5.90 -2.67 6.19
CA MET A 73 6.67 -3.85 6.62
C MET A 73 8.12 -3.49 6.94
N GLU A 74 8.74 -2.63 6.12
CA GLU A 74 10.10 -2.15 6.36
C GLU A 74 10.19 -1.26 7.62
N ALA A 75 9.19 -0.42 7.90
CA ALA A 75 9.11 0.33 9.14
C ALA A 75 8.99 -0.58 10.37
N ALA A 76 8.19 -1.65 10.28
CA ALA A 76 8.08 -2.66 11.34
C ALA A 76 9.38 -3.45 11.56
N ARG A 77 10.18 -3.66 10.51
CA ARG A 77 11.53 -4.21 10.64
C ARG A 77 12.48 -3.25 11.36
N GLN A 78 12.40 -1.96 11.04
CA GLN A 78 13.32 -0.95 11.59
C GLN A 78 13.01 -0.56 13.05
N ALA A 79 11.74 -0.55 13.45
CA ALA A 79 11.31 -0.15 14.80
C ALA A 79 10.10 -0.99 15.28
N PRO A 80 10.27 -2.32 15.47
CA PRO A 80 9.17 -3.22 15.80
C PRO A 80 8.41 -2.84 17.08
N GLU A 81 9.10 -2.29 18.07
CA GLU A 81 8.54 -1.83 19.35
C GLU A 81 7.58 -0.64 19.21
N ARG A 82 7.65 0.08 18.08
CA ARG A 82 6.77 1.21 17.80
C ARG A 82 5.54 0.83 16.99
N ILE A 83 5.49 -0.36 16.40
CA ILE A 83 4.38 -0.74 15.55
C ILE A 83 3.32 -1.45 16.38
N ALA A 84 2.24 -0.74 16.66
CA ALA A 84 1.07 -1.26 17.36
C ALA A 84 0.25 -2.20 16.47
N GLY A 85 0.21 -1.98 15.14
CA GLY A 85 -0.49 -2.83 14.18
C GLY A 85 -0.13 -2.53 12.73
N LEU A 86 -0.33 -3.51 11.84
CA LEU A 86 -0.13 -3.37 10.40
C LEU A 86 -1.38 -3.77 9.62
N ALA A 87 -1.86 -2.90 8.72
CA ALA A 87 -2.83 -3.23 7.70
C ALA A 87 -2.16 -3.16 6.31
N LEU A 88 -2.15 -4.28 5.60
CA LEU A 88 -1.43 -4.49 4.36
C LEU A 88 -2.43 -4.76 3.22
N LEU A 89 -2.68 -3.75 2.40
CA LEU A 89 -3.72 -3.77 1.36
C LEU A 89 -3.07 -3.96 -0.02
N GLY A 90 -3.39 -5.05 -0.72
CA GLY A 90 -2.93 -5.31 -2.10
C GLY A 90 -1.41 -5.24 -2.25
N THR A 91 -0.64 -5.83 -1.32
CA THR A 91 0.84 -5.73 -1.31
C THR A 91 1.52 -7.09 -1.43
N ASN A 92 2.85 -7.06 -1.61
CA ASN A 92 3.69 -8.26 -1.60
C ASN A 92 4.94 -8.03 -0.73
N ALA A 93 5.45 -9.11 -0.13
CA ALA A 93 6.66 -9.09 0.71
C ALA A 93 7.92 -9.62 0.00
N GLN A 94 7.78 -10.06 -1.25
CA GLN A 94 8.87 -10.65 -2.02
C GLN A 94 9.84 -9.56 -2.50
N PRO A 95 11.12 -9.90 -2.73
CA PRO A 95 12.01 -9.02 -3.46
C PRO A 95 11.52 -8.85 -4.91
N GLU A 96 12.13 -7.94 -5.66
CA GLU A 96 11.78 -7.81 -7.08
C GLU A 96 12.05 -9.09 -7.84
N GLN A 97 11.06 -9.53 -8.63
CA GLN A 97 11.18 -10.73 -9.48
C GLN A 97 11.82 -10.35 -10.83
N PRO A 98 12.62 -11.23 -11.46
CA PRO A 98 13.32 -10.91 -12.70
C PRO A 98 12.40 -10.37 -13.81
N GLU A 99 11.22 -10.96 -13.98
CA GLU A 99 10.28 -10.53 -15.02
C GLU A 99 9.73 -9.12 -14.73
N THR A 100 9.38 -8.85 -13.46
CA THR A 100 8.88 -7.52 -13.06
C THR A 100 9.99 -6.48 -13.09
N PHE A 101 11.23 -6.86 -12.78
CA PHE A 101 12.41 -6.00 -12.88
C PHE A 101 12.58 -5.48 -14.32
N GLU A 102 12.50 -6.37 -15.31
CA GLU A 102 12.61 -5.99 -16.73
C GLU A 102 11.45 -5.10 -17.19
N LEU A 103 10.21 -5.39 -16.74
CA LEU A 103 9.06 -4.53 -17.02
C LEU A 103 9.23 -3.11 -16.44
N ARG A 104 9.75 -3.00 -15.21
CA ARG A 104 10.03 -1.70 -14.59
C ARG A 104 11.16 -0.96 -15.31
N ARG A 105 12.21 -1.67 -15.74
CA ARG A 105 13.32 -1.09 -16.52
C ARG A 105 12.79 -0.50 -17.83
N ALA A 106 11.98 -1.24 -18.58
CA ALA A 106 11.37 -0.75 -19.81
C ALA A 106 10.41 0.44 -19.56
N ALA A 107 9.62 0.40 -18.48
CA ALA A 107 8.77 1.51 -18.09
C ALA A 107 9.57 2.78 -17.74
N ILE A 108 10.68 2.65 -17.02
CA ILE A 108 11.60 3.76 -16.72
C ILE A 108 12.11 4.41 -18.00
N GLU A 109 12.56 3.63 -18.99
CA GLU A 109 13.04 4.16 -20.27
C GLU A 109 11.96 4.95 -21.02
N LEU A 110 10.70 4.52 -20.96
CA LEU A 110 9.55 5.24 -21.53
C LEU A 110 9.25 6.53 -20.75
N PHE A 111 9.29 6.48 -19.41
CA PHE A 111 9.11 7.67 -18.58
C PHE A 111 10.20 8.72 -18.82
N GLU A 112 11.45 8.30 -19.04
CA GLU A 112 12.57 9.20 -19.36
C GLU A 112 12.39 9.91 -20.71
N ARG A 113 11.62 9.33 -21.63
CA ARG A 113 11.23 9.95 -22.90
C ARG A 113 10.00 10.86 -22.81
N GLY A 114 9.30 10.85 -21.68
CA GLY A 114 8.05 11.60 -21.49
C GLY A 114 6.78 10.81 -21.84
N ASP A 115 6.90 9.52 -22.19
CA ASP A 115 5.80 8.65 -22.64
C ASP A 115 4.95 8.13 -21.46
N VAL A 116 4.71 8.96 -20.43
CA VAL A 116 4.10 8.52 -19.16
C VAL A 116 2.69 7.98 -19.36
N ARG A 117 1.84 8.72 -20.08
CA ARG A 117 0.44 8.31 -20.31
C ARG A 117 0.36 6.99 -21.08
N ASP A 118 1.17 6.85 -22.12
CA ASP A 118 1.18 5.65 -22.98
C ASP A 118 1.62 4.38 -22.23
N VAL A 119 2.33 4.53 -21.10
CA VAL A 119 2.66 3.42 -20.20
C VAL A 119 1.55 3.17 -19.19
N ILE A 120 0.95 4.22 -18.60
CA ILE A 120 0.00 4.09 -17.49
C ILE A 120 -1.40 3.67 -17.97
N GLU A 121 -1.87 4.21 -19.08
CA GLU A 121 -3.24 3.98 -19.56
C GLU A 121 -3.49 2.49 -19.92
N PRO A 122 -2.56 1.78 -20.61
CA PRO A 122 -2.71 0.33 -20.82
C PRO A 122 -2.69 -0.49 -19.52
N ASN A 123 -2.12 0.04 -18.43
CA ASN A 123 -2.04 -0.68 -17.15
C ASN A 123 -3.36 -0.70 -16.37
N ILE A 124 -4.38 0.06 -16.78
CA ILE A 124 -5.70 0.09 -16.13
C ILE A 124 -6.32 -1.31 -16.03
N VAL A 125 -6.18 -2.13 -17.09
CA VAL A 125 -6.70 -3.52 -17.13
C VAL A 125 -6.04 -4.46 -16.11
N PHE A 126 -4.89 -4.07 -15.57
CA PHE A 126 -4.21 -4.80 -14.49
C PHE A 126 -4.50 -4.18 -13.12
N ALA A 127 -4.76 -2.86 -13.06
CA ALA A 127 -5.05 -2.15 -11.84
C ALA A 127 -6.47 -2.40 -11.30
N PHE A 128 -7.45 -2.60 -12.19
CA PHE A 128 -8.86 -2.72 -11.84
C PHE A 128 -9.46 -4.06 -12.25
N HIS A 129 -10.44 -4.54 -11.48
CA HIS A 129 -11.35 -5.58 -11.93
C HIS A 129 -12.19 -5.07 -13.12
N PRO A 130 -12.55 -5.92 -14.12
CA PRO A 130 -13.24 -5.45 -15.33
C PRO A 130 -14.53 -4.67 -15.08
N ALA A 131 -15.29 -4.99 -14.02
CA ALA A 131 -16.52 -4.27 -13.70
C ALA A 131 -16.26 -2.82 -13.24
N GLN A 132 -15.13 -2.56 -12.57
CA GLN A 132 -14.72 -1.24 -12.10
C GLN A 132 -13.95 -0.48 -13.18
N ALA A 133 -13.20 -1.20 -14.02
CA ALA A 133 -12.54 -0.62 -15.18
C ALA A 133 -13.53 -0.03 -16.22
N ALA A 134 -14.81 -0.42 -16.17
CA ALA A 134 -15.87 0.14 -17.01
C ALA A 134 -16.48 1.45 -16.47
N ASP A 135 -16.09 1.90 -15.27
CA ASP A 135 -16.48 3.20 -14.71
C ASP A 135 -15.46 4.27 -15.11
N ASP A 136 -15.78 5.03 -16.17
CA ASP A 136 -14.93 6.09 -16.71
C ASP A 136 -14.55 7.13 -15.65
N ALA A 137 -15.45 7.47 -14.72
CA ALA A 137 -15.17 8.45 -13.69
C ALA A 137 -14.18 7.92 -12.65
N LEU A 138 -14.28 6.63 -12.29
CA LEU A 138 -13.31 5.96 -11.43
C LEU A 138 -11.93 5.88 -12.10
N VAL A 139 -11.90 5.45 -13.35
CA VAL A 139 -10.67 5.34 -14.15
C VAL A 139 -10.01 6.71 -14.32
N GLN A 140 -10.78 7.76 -14.61
CA GLN A 140 -10.23 9.10 -14.76
C GLN A 140 -9.63 9.62 -13.45
N ARG A 141 -10.29 9.40 -12.29
CA ARG A 141 -9.71 9.76 -10.98
C ARG A 141 -8.38 9.05 -10.73
N TYR A 142 -8.28 7.78 -11.11
CA TYR A 142 -7.02 7.03 -11.02
C TYR A 142 -5.93 7.63 -11.92
N LEU A 143 -6.26 7.93 -13.18
CA LEU A 143 -5.32 8.56 -14.11
C LEU A 143 -4.85 9.92 -13.60
N ASP A 144 -5.74 10.76 -13.07
CA ASP A 144 -5.39 12.07 -12.52
C ASP A 144 -4.44 11.97 -11.31
N ILE A 145 -4.54 10.89 -10.54
CA ILE A 145 -3.62 10.61 -9.44
C ILE A 145 -2.26 10.18 -9.99
N VAL A 146 -2.24 9.12 -10.80
CA VAL A 146 -0.98 8.48 -11.24
C VAL A 146 -0.19 9.37 -12.21
N LEU A 147 -0.86 10.03 -13.15
CA LEU A 147 -0.21 10.97 -14.07
C LEU A 147 0.27 12.23 -13.34
N GLY A 148 -0.44 12.65 -12.28
CA GLY A 148 -0.06 13.79 -11.46
C GLY A 148 1.29 13.63 -10.74
N ALA A 149 1.75 12.39 -10.52
CA ALA A 149 3.07 12.11 -9.96
C ALA A 149 4.21 12.56 -10.90
N GLY A 150 3.99 12.51 -12.22
CA GLY A 150 4.98 12.83 -13.23
C GLY A 150 6.14 11.82 -13.34
N ALA A 151 6.91 11.94 -14.43
CA ALA A 151 7.97 11.00 -14.78
C ALA A 151 9.04 10.87 -13.68
N VAL A 152 9.48 11.98 -13.09
CA VAL A 152 10.56 11.99 -12.06
C VAL A 152 10.20 11.10 -10.87
N GLN A 153 8.97 11.21 -10.37
CA GLN A 153 8.51 10.40 -9.26
C GLN A 153 8.34 8.93 -9.65
N LEU A 154 7.72 8.66 -10.81
CA LEU A 154 7.53 7.30 -11.32
C LEU A 154 8.85 6.57 -11.49
N ILE A 155 9.86 7.23 -12.07
CA ILE A 155 11.20 6.67 -12.26
C ILE A 155 11.84 6.35 -10.90
N ARG A 156 11.84 7.31 -9.96
CA ARG A 156 12.43 7.13 -8.63
C ARG A 156 11.78 5.97 -7.88
N GLN A 157 10.45 5.88 -7.90
CA GLN A 157 9.72 4.84 -7.19
C GLN A 157 9.90 3.47 -7.83
N ASN A 158 9.98 3.37 -9.16
CA ASN A 158 10.30 2.11 -9.82
C ASN A 158 11.72 1.64 -9.47
N ARG A 159 12.72 2.54 -9.47
CA ARG A 159 14.08 2.20 -9.00
C ARG A 159 14.08 1.71 -7.55
N ALA A 160 13.34 2.40 -6.66
CA ALA A 160 13.19 1.98 -5.26
C ALA A 160 12.61 0.57 -5.11
N LEU A 161 11.63 0.21 -5.95
CA LEU A 161 11.00 -1.11 -5.94
C LEU A 161 11.91 -2.20 -6.52
N MET A 162 12.70 -1.88 -7.54
CA MET A 162 13.68 -2.80 -8.13
C MET A 162 14.77 -3.20 -7.13
N GLU A 163 15.14 -2.30 -6.22
CA GLU A 163 16.15 -2.52 -5.18
C GLU A 163 15.55 -2.99 -3.83
N ARG A 164 14.25 -3.30 -3.77
CA ARG A 164 13.61 -3.59 -2.48
C ARG A 164 14.16 -4.88 -1.84
N PRO A 165 14.39 -4.87 -0.52
CA PRO A 165 14.81 -6.07 0.19
C PRO A 165 13.67 -7.12 0.27
N ASP A 166 14.04 -8.37 0.51
CA ASP A 166 13.09 -9.44 0.79
C ASP A 166 12.49 -9.27 2.20
N ALA A 167 11.25 -8.80 2.30
CA ALA A 167 10.59 -8.59 3.59
C ALA A 167 10.16 -9.92 4.25
N ARG A 168 10.06 -11.03 3.50
CA ARG A 168 9.59 -12.33 4.01
C ARG A 168 10.43 -12.85 5.16
N VAL A 169 11.72 -12.50 5.22
CA VAL A 169 12.64 -12.95 6.26
C VAL A 169 12.33 -12.31 7.62
N HIS A 170 11.58 -11.20 7.64
CA HIS A 170 11.25 -10.46 8.86
C HIS A 170 9.81 -10.68 9.32
N LEU A 171 8.92 -11.13 8.44
CA LEU A 171 7.51 -11.38 8.77
C LEU A 171 7.30 -12.30 9.99
N PRO A 172 8.03 -13.42 10.16
CA PRO A 172 7.86 -14.28 11.35
C PRO A 172 8.21 -13.61 12.68
N ALA A 173 8.91 -12.48 12.66
CA ALA A 173 9.27 -11.71 13.84
C ALA A 173 8.18 -10.69 14.26
N LEU A 174 7.15 -10.49 13.44
CA LEU A 174 6.04 -9.59 13.78
C LEU A 174 5.27 -10.12 14.99
N ARG A 175 4.98 -9.24 15.95
CA ARG A 175 4.22 -9.54 17.18
C ARG A 175 2.95 -8.72 17.31
N CYS A 176 2.83 -7.63 16.57
CA CYS A 176 1.61 -6.84 16.52
C CYS A 176 0.50 -7.57 15.74
N PRO A 177 -0.77 -7.18 15.91
CA PRO A 177 -1.84 -7.61 15.03
C PRO A 177 -1.56 -7.18 13.59
N VAL A 178 -1.89 -8.06 12.64
CA VAL A 178 -1.72 -7.81 11.21
C VAL A 178 -3.03 -8.10 10.47
N LEU A 179 -3.48 -7.16 9.66
CA LEU A 179 -4.54 -7.34 8.67
C LEU A 179 -3.89 -7.40 7.29
N VAL A 180 -4.22 -8.43 6.51
CA VAL A 180 -3.86 -8.54 5.10
C VAL A 180 -5.16 -8.50 4.30
N MET A 181 -5.28 -7.57 3.36
CA MET A 181 -6.46 -7.43 2.52
C MET A 181 -6.07 -7.44 1.05
N CYS A 182 -6.79 -8.17 0.22
CA CYS A 182 -6.49 -8.31 -1.21
C CYS A 182 -7.77 -8.44 -2.04
N GLY A 183 -7.80 -7.81 -3.21
CA GLY A 183 -8.80 -8.10 -4.22
C GLY A 183 -8.60 -9.52 -4.75
N ASP A 184 -9.68 -10.28 -4.87
CA ASP A 184 -9.63 -11.67 -5.34
C ASP A 184 -9.16 -11.82 -6.79
N THR A 185 -9.18 -10.73 -7.55
CA THR A 185 -8.73 -10.65 -8.95
C THR A 185 -7.55 -9.70 -9.16
N ASP A 186 -6.84 -9.33 -8.10
CA ASP A 186 -5.63 -8.49 -8.20
C ASP A 186 -4.61 -9.13 -9.15
N ARG A 187 -4.18 -8.38 -10.17
CA ARG A 187 -3.22 -8.84 -11.19
C ARG A 187 -1.82 -8.26 -11.00
N LEU A 188 -1.67 -7.22 -10.17
CA LEU A 188 -0.39 -6.55 -9.91
C LEU A 188 0.30 -7.16 -8.68
N THR A 189 -0.48 -7.50 -7.65
CA THR A 189 -0.04 -8.26 -6.49
C THR A 189 -1.00 -9.43 -6.27
N PRO A 190 -0.85 -10.51 -7.07
CA PRO A 190 -1.82 -11.61 -7.08
C PRO A 190 -2.13 -12.17 -5.69
N PRO A 191 -3.33 -12.72 -5.45
CA PRO A 191 -3.75 -13.31 -4.17
C PRO A 191 -2.71 -14.21 -3.47
N ALA A 192 -1.87 -14.90 -4.25
CA ALA A 192 -0.75 -15.68 -3.72
C ALA A 192 0.23 -14.87 -2.85
N CYS A 193 0.47 -13.60 -3.17
CA CYS A 193 1.30 -12.69 -2.37
C CYS A 193 0.71 -12.46 -0.97
N SER A 194 -0.59 -12.20 -0.87
CA SER A 194 -1.27 -12.03 0.41
C SER A 194 -1.35 -13.32 1.21
N ARG A 195 -1.52 -14.47 0.54
CA ARG A 195 -1.42 -15.79 1.20
C ARG A 195 -0.02 -16.06 1.74
N ASP A 196 1.04 -15.71 1.00
CA ASP A 196 2.43 -15.85 1.47
C ASP A 196 2.71 -14.97 2.71
N ILE A 197 2.20 -13.73 2.74
CA ILE A 197 2.29 -12.88 3.93
C ILE A 197 1.57 -13.53 5.12
N ALA A 198 0.31 -13.92 4.95
CA ALA A 198 -0.49 -14.52 6.02
C ALA A 198 0.10 -15.84 6.54
N ALA A 199 0.66 -16.68 5.65
CA ALA A 199 1.32 -17.92 6.04
C ALA A 199 2.58 -17.70 6.91
N ARG A 200 3.24 -16.54 6.77
CA ARG A 200 4.44 -16.16 7.53
C ARG A 200 4.14 -15.40 8.81
N VAL A 201 2.91 -14.92 8.97
CA VAL A 201 2.43 -14.20 10.15
C VAL A 201 1.21 -14.95 10.68
N PRO A 202 1.39 -15.99 11.51
CA PRO A 202 0.30 -16.89 11.90
C PRO A 202 -0.90 -16.19 12.57
N GLN A 203 -0.68 -15.04 13.21
CA GLN A 203 -1.74 -14.23 13.81
C GLN A 203 -2.40 -13.24 12.83
N ALA A 204 -2.03 -13.23 11.56
CA ALA A 204 -2.60 -12.31 10.58
C ALA A 204 -4.05 -12.68 10.23
N GLU A 205 -4.89 -11.67 10.16
CA GLU A 205 -6.24 -11.76 9.60
C GLU A 205 -6.16 -11.54 8.09
N LEU A 206 -6.60 -12.52 7.31
CA LEU A 206 -6.64 -12.42 5.86
C LEU A 206 -8.08 -12.16 5.40
N ALA A 207 -8.29 -11.04 4.70
CA ALA A 207 -9.57 -10.64 4.15
C ALA A 207 -9.50 -10.53 2.63
N TRP A 208 -10.51 -11.07 1.96
CA TRP A 208 -10.69 -10.97 0.51
C TRP A 208 -11.75 -9.94 0.18
N VAL A 209 -11.48 -9.11 -0.82
CA VAL A 209 -12.46 -8.19 -1.40
C VAL A 209 -12.96 -8.82 -2.70
N PRO A 210 -14.23 -9.26 -2.78
CA PRO A 210 -14.76 -9.95 -3.94
C PRO A 210 -14.94 -9.02 -5.14
N ASP A 211 -14.72 -9.56 -6.34
CA ASP A 211 -14.81 -8.85 -7.62
C ASP A 211 -14.00 -7.55 -7.61
N CYS A 212 -12.76 -7.63 -7.13
CA CYS A 212 -11.90 -6.47 -6.91
C CYS A 212 -10.48 -6.73 -7.40
N GLY A 213 -9.92 -5.73 -8.09
CA GLY A 213 -8.55 -5.72 -8.56
C GLY A 213 -7.59 -5.16 -7.51
N HIS A 214 -6.58 -4.42 -7.98
CA HIS A 214 -5.49 -3.89 -7.17
C HIS A 214 -5.84 -2.60 -6.43
N MET A 215 -6.79 -1.83 -6.93
CA MET A 215 -7.13 -0.52 -6.40
C MET A 215 -8.26 -0.63 -5.38
N LEU A 216 -8.12 -1.52 -4.39
CA LEU A 216 -9.16 -1.90 -3.43
C LEU A 216 -9.91 -0.70 -2.83
N THR A 217 -9.15 0.32 -2.40
CA THR A 217 -9.67 1.51 -1.72
C THR A 217 -10.55 2.37 -2.62
N MET A 218 -10.36 2.28 -3.94
CA MET A 218 -11.14 3.00 -4.95
C MET A 218 -12.23 2.12 -5.55
N GLU A 219 -11.99 0.81 -5.67
CA GLU A 219 -12.89 -0.16 -6.32
C GLU A 219 -14.07 -0.57 -5.43
N LYS A 220 -13.80 -0.86 -4.16
CA LYS A 220 -14.77 -1.37 -3.20
C LYS A 220 -14.62 -0.70 -1.83
N PRO A 221 -14.70 0.64 -1.77
CA PRO A 221 -14.39 1.39 -0.56
C PRO A 221 -15.24 0.96 0.66
N GLU A 222 -16.50 0.58 0.46
CA GLU A 222 -17.40 0.17 1.54
C GLU A 222 -16.92 -1.12 2.22
N ILE A 223 -16.47 -2.10 1.42
CA ILE A 223 -15.95 -3.38 1.93
C ILE A 223 -14.63 -3.14 2.67
N VAL A 224 -13.72 -2.37 2.06
CA VAL A 224 -12.44 -2.01 2.67
C VAL A 224 -12.65 -1.28 4.00
N ASN A 225 -13.55 -0.30 4.03
CA ASN A 225 -13.87 0.49 5.22
C ASN A 225 -14.46 -0.40 6.33
N ALA A 226 -15.41 -1.27 5.99
CA ALA A 226 -16.03 -2.16 6.97
C ALA A 226 -15.00 -3.09 7.64
N VAL A 227 -14.13 -3.72 6.84
CA VAL A 227 -13.09 -4.63 7.35
C VAL A 227 -12.03 -3.87 8.14
N LEU A 228 -11.51 -2.76 7.59
CA LEU A 228 -10.48 -1.96 8.24
C LEU A 228 -10.98 -1.39 9.57
N ASN A 229 -12.19 -0.83 9.61
CA ASN A 229 -12.77 -0.30 10.83
C ASN A 229 -13.08 -1.39 11.86
N GLY A 230 -13.55 -2.56 11.41
CA GLY A 230 -13.75 -3.71 12.28
C GLY A 230 -12.46 -4.15 12.96
N TRP A 231 -11.36 -4.20 12.20
CA TRP A 231 -10.04 -4.51 12.71
C TRP A 231 -9.48 -3.43 13.65
N LEU A 232 -9.66 -2.15 13.30
CA LEU A 232 -9.17 -1.01 14.09
C LEU A 232 -9.80 -0.93 15.49
N LYS A 233 -11.00 -1.48 15.72
CA LYS A 233 -11.64 -1.52 17.04
C LYS A 233 -10.77 -2.17 18.12
N LYS A 234 -9.85 -3.06 17.75
CA LYS A 234 -8.92 -3.74 18.68
C LYS A 234 -7.92 -2.81 19.37
N PHE A 235 -7.76 -1.58 18.86
CA PHE A 235 -6.82 -0.58 19.37
C PHE A 235 -7.52 0.59 20.07
N LEU A 236 -8.85 0.56 20.13
CA LEU A 236 -9.61 1.53 20.91
C LEU A 236 -9.61 1.10 22.38
N PRO A 237 -9.58 2.06 23.33
CA PRO A 237 -9.84 1.73 24.72
C PRO A 237 -11.26 1.15 24.87
N ASP A 238 -11.43 0.24 25.83
CA ASP A 238 -12.73 -0.30 26.26
C ASP A 238 -13.70 0.82 26.70
#